data_AF-A0A1G9Y1X0-F1
#
_entry.id   AF-A0A1G9Y1X0-F1
#
_cell.length_a   1.000
_cell.length_b   1.000
_cell.length_c   1.000
_cell.angle_alpha   90.00
_cell.angle_beta   90.00
_cell.angle_gamma   90.00
#
_symmetry.space_group_name_H-M   'P 1'
#
loop_
_entity.id
_entity.type
_entity.pdbx_description
1 polymer ?
#
loop_
_entity_poly.entity_id
_entity_poly.type
_entity_poly.pdbx_seq_one_letter_code
_entity_poly.pdbx_strand_id
1 'polypeptide(L)'
;MEAMGTNQYHHRRSRSESQPEDPDALAPELLDALIRAGLAVGAPLGADAPGRRAPRRGLDAAGRDVVIHLLDLPGDAAAGRTLSRLGELKALTHPGIAPVRDVILLPDGCAAVTVDLVAGADLAVVLGARGGLTRAEAARVLDDVGSALAHLHAHGLPHGDVSPANVMVTTEGGLVLIDLFGGILESGTDSCAAPERRGGGPATPASDVYALAALLRECASGSALLRTRLDRILPDALATDPQQRPSARALAARAPEIAKPGRVVLSDGARLAAGALRAAVARPTRVVPSRRRPRSSRRHLTASAARLGGVALIGIVGVTAVMGILGAGPAAQVASMSAEPTAAAPTTSAQAPEDAAPESLLDVVVELADRRDAALSAADAAALAETTVPGSPAALADTAVLDALAAAGESVDGLDTSVLSVVEVALPEGYEQTWPGARAVRIRQSQPASTRTGADGTVRTVPAQAAREVVLVLVPGPWRVAEVREA
;
A
#
# COMPACT_ATOMS: atom_id res chain seq x y z
N MET A 1 -83.57 -14.67 -37.43
CA MET A 1 -82.37 -15.06 -38.20
C MET A 1 -81.19 -14.42 -37.50
N GLU A 2 -80.36 -15.24 -36.85
CA GLU A 2 -78.93 -15.08 -36.46
C GLU A 2 -78.42 -13.70 -35.97
N ALA A 3 -77.57 -13.60 -34.95
CA ALA A 3 -76.43 -14.46 -34.64
C ALA A 3 -76.02 -14.42 -33.15
N MET A 4 -75.52 -15.56 -32.69
CA MET A 4 -74.81 -15.79 -31.42
C MET A 4 -73.46 -15.07 -31.38
N GLY A 5 -73.06 -14.65 -30.18
CA GLY A 5 -71.70 -14.22 -29.87
C GLY A 5 -71.44 -14.32 -28.37
N THR A 6 -71.05 -15.51 -27.92
CA THR A 6 -70.51 -15.83 -26.59
C THR A 6 -69.31 -14.95 -26.23
N ASN A 7 -69.24 -14.44 -25.00
CA ASN A 7 -67.96 -14.51 -24.29
C ASN A 7 -68.10 -14.54 -22.76
N GLN A 8 -67.29 -15.40 -22.17
CA GLN A 8 -67.35 -15.90 -20.80
C GLN A 8 -66.81 -14.91 -19.77
N TYR A 9 -67.40 -14.95 -18.59
CA TYR A 9 -66.89 -14.38 -17.35
C TYR A 9 -65.54 -15.01 -16.98
N HIS A 10 -64.45 -14.23 -17.02
CA HIS A 10 -63.23 -14.55 -16.29
C HIS A 10 -63.02 -13.52 -15.17
N HIS A 11 -63.11 -14.02 -13.93
CA HIS A 11 -62.61 -13.36 -12.73
C HIS A 11 -61.16 -12.93 -12.94
N ARG A 12 -60.92 -11.64 -13.15
CA ARG A 12 -59.59 -11.05 -13.05
C ARG A 12 -59.27 -10.93 -11.55
N ARG A 13 -58.59 -11.94 -11.00
CA ARG A 13 -57.91 -11.81 -9.70
C ARG A 13 -57.02 -10.57 -9.76
N SER A 14 -57.22 -9.70 -8.77
CA SER A 14 -56.42 -8.54 -8.49
C SER A 14 -54.94 -8.90 -8.43
N ARG A 15 -54.15 -8.04 -9.08
CA ARG A 15 -52.69 -7.92 -8.99
C ARG A 15 -52.17 -8.23 -7.59
N SER A 16 -51.36 -9.27 -7.47
CA SER A 16 -50.21 -9.25 -6.56
C SER A 16 -49.02 -8.90 -7.43
N GLU A 17 -48.83 -7.59 -7.66
CA GLU A 17 -47.55 -7.07 -8.13
C GLU A 17 -46.54 -7.42 -7.04
N SER A 18 -45.76 -8.48 -7.27
CA SER A 18 -44.55 -8.77 -6.51
C SER A 18 -43.64 -7.56 -6.64
N GLN A 19 -43.63 -6.74 -5.60
CA GLN A 19 -42.68 -5.66 -5.41
C GLN A 19 -41.28 -6.24 -5.66
N PRO A 20 -40.40 -5.60 -6.44
CA PRO A 20 -39.03 -6.07 -6.56
C PRO A 20 -38.45 -6.07 -5.14
N GLU A 21 -38.14 -7.25 -4.61
CA GLU A 21 -37.42 -7.37 -3.34
C GLU A 21 -36.14 -6.58 -3.51
N ASP A 22 -35.97 -5.53 -2.69
CA ASP A 22 -34.73 -4.76 -2.66
C ASP A 22 -33.61 -5.76 -2.33
N PRO A 23 -32.66 -6.01 -3.25
CA PRO A 23 -31.64 -7.02 -3.07
C PRO A 23 -30.73 -6.72 -1.87
N ASP A 24 -30.72 -5.47 -1.39
CA ASP A 24 -29.98 -5.01 -0.22
C ASP A 24 -30.86 -4.92 1.04
N ALA A 25 -32.11 -5.40 1.03
CA ALA A 25 -32.97 -5.44 2.20
C ALA A 25 -32.62 -6.61 3.13
N LEU A 26 -32.63 -6.35 4.45
CA LEU A 26 -32.46 -7.39 5.45
C LEU A 26 -33.70 -8.27 5.56
N ALA A 27 -33.48 -9.57 5.78
CA ALA A 27 -34.55 -10.48 6.17
C ALA A 27 -35.32 -9.93 7.39
N PRO A 28 -36.67 -9.90 7.36
CA PRO A 28 -37.48 -9.32 8.44
C PRO A 28 -37.14 -9.87 9.83
N GLU A 29 -36.85 -11.17 9.93
CA GLU A 29 -36.53 -11.86 11.18
C GLU A 29 -35.24 -11.33 11.80
N LEU A 30 -34.25 -11.02 10.95
CA LEU A 30 -32.95 -10.50 11.36
C LEU A 30 -33.06 -9.04 11.77
N LEU A 31 -33.82 -8.24 11.01
CA LEU A 31 -34.12 -6.85 11.35
C LEU A 31 -34.85 -6.75 12.70
N ASP A 32 -35.87 -7.58 12.91
CA ASP A 32 -36.60 -7.65 14.18
C ASP A 32 -35.68 -8.06 15.34
N ALA A 33 -34.74 -8.97 15.12
CA ALA A 33 -33.76 -9.38 16.13
C ALA A 33 -32.82 -8.23 16.52
N LEU A 34 -32.36 -7.44 15.54
CA LEU A 34 -31.53 -6.25 15.78
C LEU A 34 -32.30 -5.17 16.55
N ILE A 35 -33.56 -4.93 16.19
CA ILE A 35 -34.44 -3.97 16.89
C ILE A 35 -34.70 -4.42 18.32
N ARG A 36 -34.98 -5.71 18.55
CA ARG A 36 -35.14 -6.27 19.91
C ARG A 36 -33.86 -6.15 20.74
N ALA A 37 -32.70 -6.17 20.10
CA ALA A 37 -31.41 -5.92 20.74
C ALA A 37 -31.12 -4.42 20.97
N GLY A 38 -32.05 -3.52 20.63
CA GLY A 38 -31.94 -2.09 20.86
C GLY A 38 -31.16 -1.34 19.77
N LEU A 39 -30.97 -1.94 18.59
CA LEU A 39 -30.30 -1.31 17.46
C LEU A 39 -31.30 -0.73 16.47
N ALA A 40 -31.10 0.54 16.08
CA ALA A 40 -31.76 1.11 14.93
C ALA A 40 -30.89 0.89 13.69
N VAL A 41 -31.38 0.14 12.70
CA VAL A 41 -30.62 -0.21 11.50
C VAL A 41 -30.96 0.78 10.38
N GLY A 42 -29.94 1.38 9.80
CA GLY A 42 -30.03 2.29 8.66
C GLY A 42 -29.58 1.66 7.35
N ALA A 43 -29.21 2.52 6.41
CA ALA A 43 -28.78 2.12 5.07
C ALA A 43 -27.46 1.30 5.09
N PRO A 44 -27.28 0.39 4.12
CA PRO A 44 -26.00 -0.29 3.92
C PRO A 44 -24.90 0.68 3.49
N LEU A 45 -23.69 0.44 3.97
CA LEU A 45 -22.46 1.17 3.68
C LEU A 45 -21.69 0.45 2.57
N GLY A 46 -22.32 0.37 1.39
CA GLY A 46 -21.83 -0.39 0.24
C GLY A 46 -22.87 -1.37 -0.28
N ALA A 47 -22.46 -2.22 -1.21
CA ALA A 47 -23.31 -3.27 -1.77
C ALA A 47 -22.93 -4.63 -1.16
N ASP A 48 -23.92 -5.52 -1.02
CA ASP A 48 -23.67 -6.89 -0.62
C ASP A 48 -22.82 -7.64 -1.66
N ALA A 49 -21.97 -8.55 -1.20
CA ALA A 49 -21.16 -9.42 -2.04
C ALA A 49 -21.50 -10.91 -1.77
N PRO A 50 -21.26 -11.83 -2.72
CA PRO A 50 -21.51 -13.25 -2.49
C PRO A 50 -20.75 -13.76 -1.25
N GLY A 51 -21.49 -14.17 -0.22
CA GLY A 51 -20.93 -14.65 1.06
C GLY A 51 -20.44 -13.56 2.02
N ARG A 52 -20.73 -12.28 1.76
CA ARG A 52 -20.39 -11.16 2.65
C ARG A 52 -21.44 -10.05 2.56
N ARG A 53 -22.14 -9.80 3.67
CA ARG A 53 -23.10 -8.70 3.78
C ARG A 53 -22.37 -7.38 4.02
N ALA A 54 -22.82 -6.32 3.37
CA ALA A 54 -22.32 -4.98 3.56
C ALA A 54 -22.60 -4.54 5.01
N PRO A 55 -21.63 -3.84 5.64
CA PRO A 55 -21.88 -3.22 6.93
C PRO A 55 -22.98 -2.18 6.81
N ARG A 56 -23.71 -1.92 7.90
CA ARG A 56 -24.82 -0.96 7.90
C ARG A 56 -24.59 0.14 8.91
N ARG A 57 -24.97 1.36 8.58
CA ARG A 57 -25.03 2.43 9.59
C ARG A 57 -26.20 2.15 10.53
N GLY A 58 -26.06 2.50 11.80
CA GLY A 58 -27.15 2.40 12.75
C GLY A 58 -26.94 3.27 13.99
N LEU A 59 -27.88 3.16 14.91
CA LEU A 59 -27.77 3.71 16.25
C LEU A 59 -27.86 2.57 17.28
N ASP A 60 -27.05 2.67 18.32
CA ASP A 60 -27.17 1.76 19.46
C ASP A 60 -28.26 2.21 20.45
N ALA A 61 -28.47 1.41 21.51
CA ALA A 61 -29.48 1.70 22.53
C ALA A 61 -29.22 3.01 23.32
N ALA A 62 -27.99 3.54 23.25
CA ALA A 62 -27.62 4.83 23.85
C ALA A 62 -27.74 6.00 22.86
N GLY A 63 -28.18 5.75 21.63
CA GLY A 63 -28.33 6.76 20.57
C GLY A 63 -27.00 7.13 19.90
N ARG A 64 -25.94 6.33 20.03
CA ARG A 64 -24.64 6.58 19.40
C ARG A 64 -24.61 6.03 17.98
N ASP A 65 -23.97 6.77 17.07
CA ASP A 65 -23.70 6.31 15.71
C ASP A 65 -22.74 5.12 15.69
N VAL A 66 -23.21 4.01 15.11
CA VAL A 66 -22.45 2.76 15.00
C VAL A 66 -22.49 2.21 13.58
N VAL A 67 -21.51 1.37 13.28
CA VAL A 67 -21.52 0.46 12.13
C VAL A 67 -21.85 -0.94 12.62
N ILE A 68 -22.83 -1.57 11.99
CA ILE A 68 -23.34 -2.90 12.31
C ILE A 68 -22.81 -3.86 11.24
N HIS A 69 -21.94 -4.77 11.66
CA HIS A 69 -21.44 -5.87 10.84
C HIS A 69 -22.25 -7.13 11.14
N LEU A 70 -22.82 -7.75 10.10
CA LEU A 70 -23.55 -9.01 10.20
C LEU A 70 -22.64 -10.14 9.73
N LEU A 71 -22.24 -10.99 10.67
CA LEU A 71 -21.26 -12.04 10.46
C LEU A 71 -21.93 -13.41 10.55
N ASP A 72 -21.80 -14.22 9.51
CA ASP A 72 -22.23 -15.62 9.56
C ASP A 72 -21.21 -16.42 10.38
N LEU A 73 -21.64 -17.06 11.46
CA LEU A 73 -20.77 -17.87 12.31
C LEU A 73 -20.55 -19.24 11.67
N PRO A 74 -19.33 -19.80 11.79
CA PRO A 74 -19.09 -21.18 11.38
C PRO A 74 -19.88 -22.14 12.28
N GLY A 75 -20.24 -23.32 11.78
CA GLY A 75 -21.09 -24.28 12.50
C GLY A 75 -20.65 -24.64 13.94
N ASP A 76 -21.56 -25.24 14.70
CA ASP A 76 -21.61 -25.28 16.18
C ASP A 76 -20.27 -25.43 16.92
N ALA A 77 -19.40 -26.35 16.52
CA ALA A 77 -18.13 -26.59 17.22
C ALA A 77 -17.09 -25.46 17.05
N ALA A 78 -17.26 -24.55 16.08
CA ALA A 78 -16.38 -23.41 15.83
C ALA A 78 -17.01 -22.07 16.22
N ALA A 79 -18.34 -21.96 16.22
CA ALA A 79 -19.08 -20.76 16.61
C ALA A 79 -18.63 -20.20 17.97
N GLY A 80 -18.53 -21.05 19.00
CA GLY A 80 -18.14 -20.62 20.35
C GLY A 80 -16.74 -19.99 20.42
N ARG A 81 -15.77 -20.50 19.64
CA ARG A 81 -14.42 -19.91 19.57
C ARG A 81 -14.44 -18.56 18.83
N THR A 82 -15.22 -18.46 17.76
CA THR A 82 -15.40 -17.22 17.02
C THR A 82 -16.04 -16.14 17.89
N LEU A 83 -17.13 -16.47 18.60
CA LEU A 83 -17.79 -15.56 19.53
C LEU A 83 -16.87 -15.11 20.67
N SER A 84 -16.07 -16.03 21.24
CA SER A 84 -15.08 -15.68 22.26
C SER A 84 -14.08 -14.63 21.75
N ARG A 85 -13.52 -14.84 20.55
CA ARG A 85 -12.58 -13.90 19.93
C ARG A 85 -13.23 -12.56 19.58
N LEU A 86 -14.48 -12.55 19.10
CA LEU A 86 -15.22 -11.31 18.88
C LEU A 86 -15.46 -10.57 20.21
N GLY A 87 -15.72 -11.30 21.30
CA GLY A 87 -15.84 -10.74 22.64
C GLY A 87 -14.54 -10.12 23.16
N GLU A 88 -13.38 -10.72 22.87
CA GLU A 88 -12.07 -10.16 23.22
C GLU A 88 -11.83 -8.78 22.59
N LEU A 89 -12.34 -8.54 21.37
CA LEU A 89 -12.23 -7.23 20.71
C LEU A 89 -12.91 -6.10 21.50
N LYS A 90 -13.97 -6.39 22.28
CA LYS A 90 -14.67 -5.38 23.11
C LYS A 90 -13.78 -4.79 24.20
N ALA A 91 -12.78 -5.55 24.66
CA ALA A 91 -11.87 -5.11 25.72
C ALA A 91 -10.70 -4.26 25.17
N LEU A 92 -10.52 -4.23 23.85
CA LEU A 92 -9.42 -3.48 23.24
C LEU A 92 -9.75 -2.00 23.16
N THR A 93 -8.79 -1.17 23.57
CA THR A 93 -8.88 0.29 23.47
C THR A 93 -7.56 0.83 22.95
N HIS A 94 -7.57 1.40 21.75
CA HIS A 94 -6.40 1.99 21.12
C HIS A 94 -6.86 3.11 20.17
N PRO A 95 -6.14 4.26 20.09
CA PRO A 95 -6.55 5.39 19.25
C PRO A 95 -6.65 5.03 17.75
N GLY A 96 -5.82 4.10 17.28
CA GLY A 96 -5.84 3.60 15.90
C GLY A 96 -6.76 2.40 15.64
N ILE A 97 -7.67 2.04 16.55
CA ILE A 97 -8.62 0.94 16.38
C ILE A 97 -10.03 1.44 16.69
N ALA A 98 -10.98 1.20 15.78
CA ALA A 98 -12.38 1.53 16.02
C ALA A 98 -12.94 0.70 17.20
N PRO A 99 -13.47 1.34 18.26
CA PRO A 99 -13.99 0.62 19.43
C PRO A 99 -15.13 -0.33 19.06
N VAL A 100 -14.98 -1.62 19.44
CA VAL A 100 -16.07 -2.60 19.36
C VAL A 100 -16.98 -2.43 20.57
N ARG A 101 -18.26 -2.16 20.32
CA ARG A 101 -19.24 -1.86 21.37
C ARG A 101 -19.94 -3.10 21.85
N ASP A 102 -20.46 -3.90 20.94
CA ASP A 102 -21.18 -5.10 21.31
C ASP A 102 -21.11 -6.21 20.27
N VAL A 103 -21.31 -7.44 20.75
CA VAL A 103 -21.37 -8.67 19.94
C VAL A 103 -22.65 -9.38 20.35
N ILE A 104 -23.63 -9.40 19.46
CA ILE A 104 -24.97 -9.90 19.71
C ILE A 104 -25.20 -11.14 18.86
N LEU A 105 -25.53 -12.26 19.50
CA LEU A 105 -25.93 -13.47 18.78
C LEU A 105 -27.34 -13.27 18.20
N LEU A 106 -27.48 -13.55 16.92
CA LEU A 106 -28.73 -13.47 16.16
C LEU A 106 -29.21 -14.87 15.76
N PRO A 107 -30.45 -15.00 15.26
CA PRO A 107 -30.94 -16.26 14.69
C PRO A 107 -30.04 -16.79 13.56
N ASP A 108 -30.21 -18.07 13.23
CA ASP A 108 -29.56 -18.76 12.11
C ASP A 108 -28.03 -18.72 12.11
N GLY A 109 -27.43 -18.67 13.30
CA GLY A 109 -25.98 -18.66 13.44
C GLY A 109 -25.33 -17.35 12.97
N CYS A 110 -26.08 -16.25 12.93
CA CYS A 110 -25.53 -14.93 12.65
C CYS A 110 -25.08 -14.24 13.95
N ALA A 111 -24.11 -13.34 13.87
CA ALA A 111 -23.79 -12.39 14.93
C ALA A 111 -23.77 -10.96 14.38
N ALA A 112 -24.36 -10.03 15.12
CA ALA A 112 -24.12 -8.61 14.91
C ALA A 112 -22.94 -8.15 15.74
N VAL A 113 -21.98 -7.50 15.11
CA VAL A 113 -20.92 -6.76 15.80
C VAL A 113 -21.13 -5.28 15.54
N THR A 114 -21.25 -4.51 16.62
CA THR A 114 -21.38 -3.05 16.56
C THR A 114 -20.04 -2.41 16.86
N VAL A 115 -19.62 -1.49 16.00
CA VAL A 115 -18.39 -0.71 16.16
C VAL A 115 -18.72 0.77 16.05
N ASP A 116 -17.94 1.64 16.68
CA ASP A 116 -18.14 3.09 16.51
C ASP A 116 -18.04 3.51 15.04
N LEU A 117 -18.94 4.40 14.63
CA LEU A 117 -18.82 5.04 13.33
C LEU A 117 -17.66 6.06 13.37
N VAL A 118 -16.61 5.78 12.61
CA VAL A 118 -15.48 6.70 12.46
C VAL A 118 -15.83 7.78 11.44
N ALA A 119 -15.84 9.05 11.88
CA ALA A 119 -16.06 10.17 10.97
C ALA A 119 -14.81 10.42 10.11
N GLY A 120 -14.97 10.33 8.78
CA GLY A 120 -13.86 10.47 7.85
C GLY A 120 -14.12 9.81 6.50
N ALA A 121 -13.04 9.47 5.81
CA ALA A 121 -13.07 8.68 4.57
C ALA A 121 -12.03 7.56 4.66
N ASP A 122 -12.29 6.43 4.02
CA ASP A 122 -11.29 5.36 3.94
C ASP A 122 -10.09 5.79 3.07
N LEU A 123 -8.95 5.16 3.32
CA LEU A 123 -7.69 5.50 2.66
C LEU A 123 -7.74 5.19 1.17
N ALA A 124 -8.52 4.21 0.72
CA ALA A 124 -8.70 3.93 -0.71
C ALA A 124 -9.34 5.12 -1.43
N VAL A 125 -10.37 5.74 -0.83
CA VAL A 125 -11.00 6.97 -1.33
C VAL A 125 -9.98 8.11 -1.38
N VAL A 126 -9.18 8.29 -0.33
CA VAL A 126 -8.16 9.36 -0.26
C VAL A 126 -7.09 9.18 -1.33
N LEU A 127 -6.58 7.96 -1.51
CA LEU A 127 -5.62 7.62 -2.56
C LEU A 127 -6.24 7.79 -3.94
N GLY A 128 -7.49 7.38 -4.13
CA GLY A 128 -8.24 7.62 -5.36
C GLY A 128 -8.38 9.11 -5.66
N ALA A 129 -8.60 9.95 -4.64
CA ALA A 129 -8.74 11.39 -4.79
C ALA A 129 -7.42 12.11 -5.13
N ARG A 130 -6.29 11.64 -4.57
CA ARG A 130 -5.01 12.37 -4.56
C ARG A 130 -3.89 11.71 -5.38
N GLY A 131 -4.02 10.43 -5.72
CA GLY A 131 -3.00 9.64 -6.42
C GLY A 131 -1.87 9.12 -5.53
N GLY A 132 -1.74 9.59 -4.28
CA GLY A 132 -0.71 9.16 -3.34
C GLY A 132 -0.64 10.06 -2.10
N LEU A 133 0.22 9.66 -1.15
CA LEU A 133 0.50 10.40 0.09
C LEU A 133 1.86 11.11 0.04
N THR A 134 2.02 12.13 0.89
CA THR A 134 3.32 12.73 1.18
C THR A 134 4.14 11.84 2.14
N ARG A 135 5.45 12.13 2.29
CA ARG A 135 6.32 11.41 3.23
C ARG A 135 5.79 11.45 4.67
N ALA A 136 5.39 12.62 5.15
CA ALA A 136 4.89 12.80 6.51
C ALA A 136 3.58 12.02 6.75
N GLU A 137 2.69 11.98 5.76
CA GLU A 137 1.45 11.21 5.81
C GLU A 137 1.69 9.70 5.77
N ALA A 138 2.62 9.24 4.94
CA ALA A 138 3.01 7.83 4.91
C ALA A 138 3.68 7.39 6.23
N ALA A 139 4.52 8.24 6.82
CA ALA A 139 5.06 8.02 8.16
C ALA A 139 3.94 7.90 9.20
N ARG A 140 2.91 8.74 9.10
CA ARG A 140 1.73 8.69 9.97
C ARG A 140 0.90 7.42 9.79
N VAL A 141 0.73 6.95 8.56
CA VAL A 141 0.11 5.64 8.28
C VAL A 141 0.92 4.53 8.96
N LEU A 142 2.24 4.52 8.79
CA LEU A 142 3.09 3.50 9.39
C LEU A 142 3.01 3.49 10.93
N ASP A 143 3.00 4.68 11.54
CA ASP A 143 2.92 4.85 12.99
C ASP A 143 1.55 4.42 13.56
N ASP A 144 0.45 5.03 13.10
CA ASP A 144 -0.89 4.78 13.65
C ASP A 144 -1.34 3.33 13.38
N VAL A 145 -1.20 2.85 12.14
CA VAL A 145 -1.61 1.49 11.75
C VAL A 145 -0.68 0.45 12.35
N GLY A 146 0.63 0.69 12.33
CA GLY A 146 1.60 -0.22 12.94
C GLY A 146 1.41 -0.37 14.46
N SER A 147 1.13 0.74 15.16
CA SER A 147 0.81 0.72 16.60
C SER A 147 -0.50 -0.03 16.89
N ALA A 148 -1.53 0.20 16.07
CA ALA A 148 -2.80 -0.53 16.17
C ALA A 148 -2.63 -2.04 15.96
N LEU A 149 -1.89 -2.44 14.93
CA LEU A 149 -1.58 -3.86 14.68
C LEU A 149 -0.76 -4.46 15.82
N ALA A 150 0.23 -3.73 16.35
CA ALA A 150 1.00 -4.19 17.51
C ALA A 150 0.11 -4.44 18.73
N HIS A 151 -0.88 -3.58 18.96
CA HIS A 151 -1.85 -3.73 20.05
C HIS A 151 -2.74 -4.97 19.86
N LEU A 152 -3.23 -5.21 18.64
CA LEU A 152 -4.00 -6.42 18.29
C LEU A 152 -3.15 -7.69 18.46
N HIS A 153 -1.93 -7.68 17.95
CA HIS A 153 -1.00 -8.82 18.00
C HIS A 153 -0.62 -9.20 19.43
N ALA A 154 -0.49 -8.22 20.33
CA ALA A 154 -0.23 -8.47 21.75
C ALA A 154 -1.36 -9.27 22.43
N HIS A 155 -2.57 -9.24 21.87
CA HIS A 155 -3.73 -10.02 22.33
C HIS A 155 -3.94 -11.31 21.51
N GLY A 156 -3.00 -11.67 20.63
CA GLY A 156 -3.11 -12.86 19.79
C GLY A 156 -4.15 -12.75 18.67
N LEU A 157 -4.57 -11.54 18.34
CA LEU A 157 -5.59 -11.26 17.33
C LEU A 157 -4.91 -10.65 16.09
N PRO A 158 -4.71 -11.41 15.00
CA PRO A 158 -4.32 -10.82 13.72
C PRO A 158 -5.52 -10.13 13.06
N HIS A 159 -5.28 -9.02 12.36
CA HIS A 159 -6.31 -8.28 11.62
C HIS A 159 -6.78 -9.09 10.40
N GLY A 160 -5.86 -9.65 9.63
CA GLY A 160 -6.13 -10.61 8.54
C GLY A 160 -6.63 -10.02 7.22
N ASP A 161 -6.99 -8.74 7.19
CA ASP A 161 -7.44 -8.01 5.98
C ASP A 161 -6.98 -6.53 5.98
N VAL A 162 -5.69 -6.27 6.24
CA VAL A 162 -5.16 -4.89 6.22
C VAL A 162 -5.09 -4.39 4.77
N SER A 163 -5.81 -3.29 4.49
CA SER A 163 -5.88 -2.67 3.17
C SER A 163 -6.29 -1.20 3.24
N PRO A 164 -6.16 -0.42 2.15
CA PRO A 164 -6.61 0.97 2.12
C PRO A 164 -8.10 1.14 2.44
N ALA A 165 -8.96 0.17 2.07
CA ALA A 165 -10.39 0.23 2.35
C ALA A 165 -10.73 0.01 3.84
N ASN A 166 -9.82 -0.64 4.59
CA ASN A 166 -9.99 -0.96 6.00
C ASN A 166 -9.21 0.00 6.92
N VAL A 167 -8.73 1.13 6.39
CA VAL A 167 -8.07 2.20 7.15
C VAL A 167 -8.84 3.50 6.95
N MET A 168 -9.45 4.02 8.00
CA MET A 168 -10.15 5.30 8.00
C MET A 168 -9.20 6.45 8.28
N VAL A 169 -9.24 7.48 7.43
CA VAL A 169 -8.66 8.79 7.70
C VAL A 169 -9.70 9.65 8.40
N THR A 170 -9.46 9.94 9.67
CA THR A 170 -10.35 10.77 10.49
C THR A 170 -10.35 12.23 10.04
N THR A 171 -11.35 13.00 10.44
CA THR A 171 -11.38 14.46 10.22
C THR A 171 -10.21 15.20 10.84
N GLU A 172 -9.61 14.64 11.90
CA GLU A 172 -8.40 15.16 12.55
C GLU A 172 -7.10 14.73 11.86
N GLY A 173 -7.19 13.91 10.80
CA GLY A 173 -6.04 13.44 10.01
C GLY A 173 -5.21 12.32 10.64
N GLY A 174 -5.74 11.66 11.68
CA GLY A 174 -5.22 10.38 12.19
C GLY A 174 -5.84 9.17 11.49
N LEU A 175 -5.22 8.00 11.64
CA LEU A 175 -5.65 6.75 11.01
C LEU A 175 -6.29 5.80 12.03
N VAL A 176 -7.38 5.15 11.63
CA VAL A 176 -8.09 4.17 12.45
C VAL A 176 -8.34 2.91 11.63
N LEU A 177 -7.90 1.74 12.11
CA LEU A 177 -8.31 0.46 11.52
C LEU A 177 -9.77 0.16 11.83
N ILE A 178 -10.46 -0.32 10.80
CA ILE A 178 -11.82 -0.83 10.84
C ILE A 178 -11.84 -2.27 10.31
N ASP A 179 -12.99 -2.94 10.43
CA ASP A 179 -13.20 -4.29 9.90
C ASP A 179 -12.23 -5.35 10.46
N LEU A 180 -12.13 -5.40 11.80
CA LEU A 180 -11.24 -6.27 12.58
C LEU A 180 -11.54 -7.78 12.47
N PHE A 181 -12.46 -8.17 11.59
CA PHE A 181 -13.03 -9.51 11.55
C PHE A 181 -12.34 -10.43 10.55
N GLY A 182 -11.53 -9.90 9.63
CA GLY A 182 -10.87 -10.69 8.57
C GLY A 182 -10.02 -11.86 9.09
N GLY A 183 -9.26 -11.64 10.15
CA GLY A 183 -8.42 -12.66 10.78
C GLY A 183 -9.22 -13.65 11.64
N ILE A 184 -10.37 -13.23 12.16
CA ILE A 184 -11.27 -14.07 12.97
C ILE A 184 -12.10 -14.99 12.07
N LEU A 185 -12.61 -14.44 10.97
CA LEU A 185 -13.43 -15.13 9.97
C LEU A 185 -12.58 -15.87 8.93
N GLU A 186 -11.26 -15.65 8.94
CA GLU A 186 -10.32 -16.18 7.95
C GLU A 186 -10.73 -15.85 6.50
N SER A 187 -11.31 -14.66 6.35
CA SER A 187 -11.69 -14.04 5.10
C SER A 187 -10.69 -12.91 4.80
N GLY A 188 -10.25 -12.80 3.56
CA GLY A 188 -9.40 -11.70 3.13
C GLY A 188 -9.58 -11.45 1.64
N THR A 189 -9.56 -10.17 1.26
CA THR A 189 -9.79 -9.73 -0.10
C THR A 189 -8.86 -8.57 -0.41
N ASP A 190 -7.61 -8.83 -0.83
CA ASP A 190 -6.80 -7.71 -1.32
C ASP A 190 -5.53 -8.04 -2.14
N SER A 191 -5.17 -7.06 -2.96
CA SER A 191 -3.84 -6.80 -3.52
C SER A 191 -2.73 -6.75 -2.47
N CYS A 192 -3.01 -6.33 -1.24
CA CYS A 192 -2.03 -6.25 -0.16
C CYS A 192 -1.75 -7.60 0.56
N ALA A 193 -2.51 -8.66 0.25
CA ALA A 193 -2.39 -9.93 0.97
C ALA A 193 -1.00 -10.58 0.85
N ALA A 194 -0.47 -11.08 1.97
CA ALA A 194 0.80 -11.80 2.02
C ALA A 194 0.80 -13.08 1.14
N PRO A 195 1.96 -13.53 0.63
CA PRO A 195 2.04 -14.70 -0.24
C PRO A 195 1.39 -15.97 0.35
N GLU A 196 1.62 -16.22 1.64
CA GLU A 196 1.03 -17.36 2.36
C GLU A 196 -0.49 -17.21 2.54
N ARG A 197 -0.99 -15.97 2.70
CA ARG A 197 -2.43 -15.69 2.74
C ARG A 197 -3.06 -15.94 1.39
N ARG A 198 -2.45 -15.47 0.30
CA ARG A 198 -2.89 -15.78 -1.08
C ARG A 198 -2.87 -17.28 -1.37
N GLY A 199 -1.98 -18.02 -0.73
CA GLY A 199 -1.94 -19.49 -0.74
C GLY A 199 -3.04 -20.19 0.07
N GLY A 200 -3.92 -19.43 0.74
CA GLY A 200 -5.01 -19.95 1.59
C GLY A 200 -4.58 -20.24 3.03
N GLY A 201 -3.42 -19.74 3.47
CA GLY A 201 -2.95 -19.82 4.84
C GLY A 201 -3.76 -18.95 5.81
N PRO A 202 -3.67 -19.22 7.13
CA PRO A 202 -4.39 -18.46 8.14
C PRO A 202 -3.84 -17.05 8.32
N ALA A 203 -4.64 -16.16 8.90
CA ALA A 203 -4.19 -14.84 9.31
C ALA A 203 -3.18 -14.96 10.47
N THR A 204 -2.09 -14.19 10.39
CA THR A 204 -1.03 -14.18 11.40
C THR A 204 -0.49 -12.76 11.59
N PRO A 205 0.15 -12.46 12.74
CA PRO A 205 0.85 -11.19 12.92
C PRO A 205 1.81 -10.84 11.78
N ALA A 206 2.57 -11.84 11.31
CA ALA A 206 3.52 -11.67 10.20
C ALA A 206 2.82 -11.39 8.86
N SER A 207 1.61 -11.90 8.63
CA SER A 207 0.86 -11.58 7.41
C SER A 207 0.33 -10.15 7.41
N ASP A 208 -0.04 -9.61 8.59
CA ASP A 208 -0.48 -8.22 8.72
C ASP A 208 0.68 -7.24 8.51
N VAL A 209 1.89 -7.58 8.98
CA VAL A 209 3.11 -6.80 8.75
C VAL A 209 3.42 -6.67 7.27
N TYR A 210 3.30 -7.77 6.52
CA TYR A 210 3.43 -7.74 5.06
C TYR A 210 2.37 -6.84 4.43
N ALA A 211 1.11 -6.99 4.86
CA ALA A 211 0.00 -6.23 4.29
C ALA A 211 0.12 -4.72 4.56
N LEU A 212 0.60 -4.31 5.75
CA LEU A 212 0.94 -2.91 6.05
C LEU A 212 2.07 -2.39 5.14
N ALA A 213 3.12 -3.18 4.94
CA ALA A 213 4.21 -2.78 4.05
C ALA A 213 3.75 -2.67 2.59
N ALA A 214 2.87 -3.56 2.13
CA ALA A 214 2.26 -3.49 0.80
C ALA A 214 1.36 -2.24 0.66
N LEU A 215 0.55 -1.94 1.67
CA LEU A 215 -0.28 -0.74 1.75
C LEU A 215 0.56 0.54 1.66
N LEU A 216 1.70 0.60 2.36
CA LEU A 216 2.62 1.74 2.28
C LEU A 216 3.18 1.93 0.86
N ARG A 217 3.53 0.84 0.16
CA ARG A 217 3.96 0.93 -1.25
C ARG A 217 2.85 1.45 -2.16
N GLU A 218 1.61 1.06 -1.91
CA GLU A 218 0.44 1.58 -2.64
C GLU A 218 0.23 3.09 -2.38
N CYS A 219 0.43 3.53 -1.13
CA CYS A 219 0.38 4.95 -0.77
C CYS A 219 1.41 5.81 -1.53
N ALA A 220 2.47 5.19 -2.03
CA ALA A 220 3.52 5.85 -2.81
C ALA A 220 3.26 5.91 -4.32
N SER A 221 2.09 5.48 -4.80
CA SER A 221 1.78 5.40 -6.25
C SER A 221 2.06 6.71 -7.00
N GLY A 222 1.71 7.85 -6.41
CA GLY A 222 1.94 9.19 -6.96
C GLY A 222 3.27 9.86 -6.59
N SER A 223 4.18 9.17 -5.88
CA SER A 223 5.46 9.74 -5.46
C SER A 223 6.60 8.73 -5.63
N ALA A 224 7.40 8.92 -6.67
CA ALA A 224 8.61 8.12 -6.90
C ALA A 224 9.59 8.21 -5.71
N LEU A 225 9.68 9.38 -5.08
CA LEU A 225 10.59 9.62 -3.95
C LEU A 225 10.20 8.77 -2.74
N LEU A 226 8.90 8.79 -2.41
CA LEU A 226 8.37 8.02 -1.32
C LEU A 226 8.57 6.53 -1.60
N ARG A 227 8.32 6.08 -2.83
CA ARG A 227 8.53 4.69 -3.25
C ARG A 227 9.98 4.25 -3.04
N THR A 228 10.97 5.00 -3.56
CA THR A 228 12.39 4.67 -3.39
C THR A 228 12.81 4.64 -1.91
N ARG A 229 12.27 5.53 -1.08
CA ARG A 229 12.52 5.51 0.37
C ARG A 229 11.90 4.28 1.05
N LEU A 230 10.65 3.96 0.74
CA LEU A 230 9.97 2.77 1.27
C LEU A 230 10.65 1.47 0.84
N ASP A 231 11.14 1.37 -0.38
CA ASP A 231 11.84 0.19 -0.89
C ASP A 231 13.16 -0.08 -0.12
N ARG A 232 13.74 0.94 0.55
CA ARG A 232 14.87 0.78 1.48
C ARG A 232 14.44 0.33 2.89
N ILE A 233 13.29 0.81 3.38
CA ILE A 233 12.86 0.64 4.79
C ILE A 233 12.04 -0.66 4.99
N LEU A 234 11.31 -1.10 3.97
CA LEU A 234 10.35 -2.21 4.04
C LEU A 234 10.79 -3.59 3.49
N PRO A 235 12.03 -3.84 3.01
CA PRO A 235 12.32 -5.09 2.31
C PRO A 235 12.17 -6.34 3.18
N ASP A 236 12.49 -6.26 4.47
CA ASP A 236 12.30 -7.34 5.44
C ASP A 236 10.83 -7.58 5.81
N ALA A 237 10.03 -6.52 5.92
CA ALA A 237 8.57 -6.61 6.11
C ALA A 237 7.85 -7.26 4.92
N LEU A 238 8.43 -7.13 3.72
CA LEU A 238 7.95 -7.74 2.48
C LEU A 238 8.57 -9.11 2.18
N ALA A 239 9.33 -9.69 3.11
CA ALA A 239 9.96 -10.99 2.92
C ALA A 239 8.92 -12.09 2.63
N THR A 240 9.24 -12.99 1.70
CA THR A 240 8.37 -14.14 1.38
C THR A 240 8.22 -15.08 2.56
N ASP A 241 9.28 -15.27 3.34
CA ASP A 241 9.27 -16.06 4.57
C ASP A 241 8.71 -15.23 5.75
N PRO A 242 7.56 -15.62 6.34
CA PRO A 242 6.96 -14.90 7.45
C PRO A 242 7.86 -14.79 8.69
N GLN A 243 8.82 -15.71 8.89
CA GLN A 243 9.71 -15.70 10.05
C GLN A 243 10.78 -14.61 9.99
N GLN A 244 11.03 -14.05 8.80
CA GLN A 244 12.02 -12.99 8.60
C GLN A 244 11.43 -11.59 8.80
N ARG A 245 10.10 -11.48 8.92
CA ARG A 245 9.42 -10.20 9.03
C ARG A 245 9.53 -9.66 10.47
N PRO A 246 9.71 -8.33 10.65
CA PRO A 246 9.72 -7.72 11.96
C PRO A 246 8.34 -7.80 12.63
N SER A 247 8.27 -7.53 13.94
CA SER A 247 6.99 -7.31 14.60
C SER A 247 6.34 -6.00 14.13
N ALA A 248 5.00 -5.88 14.24
CA ALA A 248 4.29 -4.64 13.92
C ALA A 248 4.81 -3.44 14.74
N ARG A 249 5.18 -3.65 16.02
CA ARG A 249 5.79 -2.61 16.85
C ARG A 249 7.15 -2.17 16.32
N ALA A 250 8.00 -3.11 15.90
CA ALA A 250 9.30 -2.80 15.36
C ALA A 250 9.19 -2.09 14.00
N LEU A 251 8.20 -2.46 13.18
CA LEU A 251 7.93 -1.78 11.92
C LEU A 251 7.40 -0.36 12.15
N ALA A 252 6.45 -0.16 13.08
CA ALA A 252 5.92 1.16 13.44
C ALA A 252 7.02 2.12 13.90
N ALA A 253 8.00 1.61 14.66
CA ALA A 253 9.14 2.40 15.15
C ALA A 253 10.02 2.98 14.02
N ARG A 254 9.89 2.49 12.78
CA ARG A 254 10.58 3.03 11.59
C ARG A 254 9.88 4.23 10.95
N ALA A 255 8.71 4.66 11.46
CA ALA A 255 8.01 5.83 10.93
C ALA A 255 8.90 7.09 10.81
N PRO A 256 9.76 7.44 11.79
CA PRO A 256 10.69 8.58 11.68
C PRO A 256 11.73 8.45 10.56
N GLU A 257 12.07 7.23 10.13
CA GLU A 257 12.98 6.99 9.00
C GLU A 257 12.33 7.41 7.66
N ILE A 258 10.99 7.40 7.58
CA ILE A 258 10.26 7.92 6.43
C ILE A 258 10.23 9.45 6.51
N ALA A 259 9.70 10.00 7.61
CA ALA A 259 9.62 11.42 7.96
C ALA A 259 9.00 11.57 9.36
N LYS A 260 8.96 12.78 9.91
CA LYS A 260 8.12 13.08 11.07
C LYS A 260 6.64 12.82 10.73
N PRO A 261 5.90 11.99 11.49
CA PRO A 261 4.48 11.73 11.24
C PRO A 261 3.65 13.02 11.16
N GLY A 262 3.00 13.22 10.02
CA GLY A 262 2.16 14.39 9.72
C GLY A 262 0.70 14.00 9.51
N ARG A 263 -0.22 14.93 9.75
CA ARG A 263 -1.66 14.68 9.56
C ARG A 263 -1.99 14.40 8.11
N VAL A 264 -2.85 13.39 7.89
CA VAL A 264 -3.38 13.08 6.57
C VAL A 264 -4.52 14.03 6.24
N VAL A 265 -4.36 14.81 5.17
CA VAL A 265 -5.34 15.83 4.79
C VAL A 265 -6.44 15.20 3.92
N LEU A 266 -7.69 15.28 4.40
CA LEU A 266 -8.87 14.95 3.61
C LEU A 266 -9.07 16.00 2.51
N SER A 267 -9.33 15.52 1.29
CA SER A 267 -9.69 16.41 0.16
C SER A 267 -11.11 16.95 0.33
N ASP A 268 -11.48 17.93 -0.49
CA ASP A 268 -12.88 18.40 -0.54
C ASP A 268 -13.85 17.25 -0.91
N GLY A 269 -15.12 17.42 -0.55
CA GLY A 269 -16.14 16.39 -0.72
C GLY A 269 -16.32 15.93 -2.18
N ALA A 270 -16.10 16.82 -3.16
CA ALA A 270 -16.19 16.48 -4.58
C ALA A 270 -15.06 15.55 -5.03
N ARG A 271 -13.82 15.84 -4.60
CA ARG A 271 -12.65 14.99 -4.86
C ARG A 271 -12.76 13.65 -4.15
N LEU A 272 -13.30 13.62 -2.92
CA LEU A 272 -13.57 12.37 -2.20
C LEU A 272 -14.63 11.53 -2.91
N ALA A 273 -15.74 12.13 -3.38
CA ALA A 273 -16.74 11.42 -4.16
C ALA A 273 -16.16 10.83 -5.46
N ALA A 274 -15.32 11.60 -6.17
CA ALA A 274 -14.61 11.09 -7.34
C ALA A 274 -13.60 9.99 -7.00
N GLY A 275 -12.94 10.09 -5.84
CA GLY A 275 -12.06 9.07 -5.29
C GLY A 275 -12.82 7.78 -4.97
N ALA A 276 -14.00 7.86 -4.37
CA ALA A 276 -14.86 6.72 -4.08
C ALA A 276 -15.31 5.98 -5.33
N LEU A 277 -15.67 6.71 -6.39
CA LEU A 277 -15.97 6.10 -7.69
C LEU A 277 -14.76 5.36 -8.26
N ARG A 278 -13.54 5.92 -8.17
CA ARG A 278 -12.32 5.25 -8.63
C ARG A 278 -11.97 4.02 -7.79
N ALA A 279 -12.10 4.10 -6.47
CA ALA A 279 -11.91 2.98 -5.57
C ALA A 279 -12.91 1.84 -5.86
N ALA A 280 -14.18 2.17 -6.11
CA ALA A 280 -15.22 1.20 -6.44
C ALA A 280 -15.00 0.47 -7.78
N VAL A 281 -14.29 1.10 -8.73
CA VAL A 281 -13.92 0.49 -10.02
C VAL A 281 -12.71 -0.43 -9.89
N ALA A 282 -11.81 -0.19 -8.92
CA ALA A 282 -10.59 -0.98 -8.68
C ALA A 282 -10.85 -2.37 -8.04
N ARG A 283 -12.05 -2.93 -8.22
CA ARG A 283 -12.58 -4.12 -7.53
C ARG A 283 -11.50 -5.21 -7.35
N PRO A 284 -11.27 -5.70 -6.12
CA PRO A 284 -10.38 -6.83 -5.92
C PRO A 284 -10.97 -8.08 -6.57
N THR A 285 -10.20 -8.69 -7.47
CA THR A 285 -10.64 -9.79 -8.33
C THR A 285 -10.60 -11.17 -7.66
N ARG A 286 -10.24 -11.27 -6.37
CA ARG A 286 -10.06 -12.56 -5.72
C ARG A 286 -10.32 -12.54 -4.21
N VAL A 287 -11.39 -13.21 -3.81
CA VAL A 287 -11.62 -13.66 -2.43
C VAL A 287 -10.65 -14.79 -2.13
N VAL A 288 -9.93 -14.73 -1.02
CA VAL A 288 -9.03 -15.82 -0.59
C VAL A 288 -9.72 -16.67 0.47
N PRO A 289 -10.27 -17.85 0.11
CA PRO A 289 -10.80 -18.77 1.11
C PRO A 289 -9.64 -19.45 1.86
N SER A 290 -9.69 -19.43 3.18
CA SER A 290 -8.75 -20.20 4.00
C SER A 290 -9.00 -21.70 3.85
N ARG A 291 -7.95 -22.47 3.57
CA ARG A 291 -8.04 -23.94 3.58
C ARG A 291 -7.69 -24.43 4.98
N ARG A 292 -8.63 -24.37 5.92
CA ARG A 292 -8.51 -25.20 7.13
C ARG A 292 -8.59 -26.67 6.69
N ARG A 293 -7.47 -27.39 6.71
CA ARG A 293 -7.54 -28.85 6.79
C ARG A 293 -8.12 -29.18 8.16
N PRO A 294 -9.33 -29.79 8.26
CA PRO A 294 -9.68 -30.44 9.50
C PRO A 294 -8.60 -31.50 9.76
N ARG A 295 -8.01 -31.52 10.96
CA ARG A 295 -7.27 -32.70 11.42
C ARG A 295 -8.32 -33.79 11.54
N SER A 296 -8.51 -34.56 10.48
CA SER A 296 -9.41 -35.70 10.51
C SER A 296 -8.83 -36.70 11.50
N SER A 297 -9.57 -36.90 12.59
CA SER A 297 -9.56 -38.14 13.35
C SER A 297 -9.56 -39.29 12.35
N ARG A 298 -8.55 -40.16 12.42
CA ARG A 298 -8.50 -41.41 11.66
C ARG A 298 -9.80 -42.17 11.90
N ARG A 299 -10.72 -42.11 10.94
CA ARG A 299 -11.82 -43.06 10.82
C ARG A 299 -11.47 -43.95 9.65
N HIS A 300 -11.24 -45.22 9.97
CA HIS A 300 -11.00 -46.29 9.03
C HIS A 300 -12.16 -46.33 8.02
N LEU A 301 -11.85 -46.10 6.75
CA LEU A 301 -12.73 -46.48 5.66
C LEU A 301 -12.05 -47.59 4.88
N THR A 302 -12.65 -48.76 5.01
CA THR A 302 -12.32 -49.99 4.32
C THR A 302 -12.38 -49.80 2.81
N ALA A 303 -11.39 -50.38 2.13
CA ALA A 303 -11.27 -50.41 0.68
C ALA A 303 -12.48 -51.06 0.00
N SER A 304 -12.86 -50.52 -1.16
CA SER A 304 -13.53 -51.27 -2.21
C SER A 304 -13.13 -50.65 -3.55
N ALA A 305 -12.36 -51.42 -4.30
CA ALA A 305 -11.84 -51.09 -5.60
C ALA A 305 -12.93 -51.18 -6.67
N ALA A 306 -12.87 -50.30 -7.67
CA ALA A 306 -13.32 -50.61 -9.02
C ALA A 306 -12.42 -49.87 -10.02
N ARG A 307 -11.57 -50.66 -10.68
CA ARG A 307 -10.79 -50.31 -11.85
C ARG A 307 -11.69 -50.37 -13.09
N LEU A 308 -11.46 -49.46 -14.04
CA LEU A 308 -11.52 -49.64 -15.50
C LEU A 308 -11.02 -48.28 -16.05
N GLY A 309 -9.83 -48.16 -16.64
CA GLY A 309 -9.44 -48.69 -17.96
C GLY A 309 -9.96 -47.71 -19.02
N GLY A 310 -9.20 -47.07 -19.90
CA GLY A 310 -7.79 -47.07 -20.25
C GLY A 310 -7.60 -46.12 -21.45
N VAL A 311 -6.38 -46.14 -22.00
CA VAL A 311 -6.00 -45.73 -23.37
C VAL A 311 -5.81 -44.23 -23.65
N ALA A 312 -4.55 -43.92 -23.91
CA ALA A 312 -4.05 -42.72 -24.57
C ALA A 312 -4.36 -42.75 -26.08
N LEU A 313 -4.63 -41.58 -26.69
CA LEU A 313 -4.21 -41.33 -28.06
C LEU A 313 -4.01 -39.84 -28.35
N ILE A 314 -2.86 -39.61 -28.98
CA ILE A 314 -2.37 -38.42 -29.68
C ILE A 314 -3.37 -37.97 -30.75
N GLY A 315 -3.54 -36.66 -30.89
CA GLY A 315 -4.25 -36.03 -32.00
C GLY A 315 -3.55 -34.73 -32.44
N ILE A 316 -2.65 -34.85 -33.42
CA ILE A 316 -2.15 -33.75 -34.28
C ILE A 316 -2.99 -33.76 -35.55
N VAL A 317 -3.62 -32.63 -35.91
CA VAL A 317 -3.97 -32.13 -37.27
C VAL A 317 -4.33 -30.64 -37.08
N GLY A 318 -3.91 -29.64 -37.86
CA GLY A 318 -3.08 -29.62 -39.06
C GLY A 318 -3.23 -28.27 -39.81
N VAL A 319 -2.12 -27.83 -40.41
CA VAL A 319 -1.93 -27.24 -41.77
C VAL A 319 -2.64 -25.90 -42.09
N THR A 320 -1.94 -24.81 -42.44
CA THR A 320 -1.50 -24.39 -43.79
C THR A 320 -1.00 -22.93 -43.68
N ALA A 321 -0.04 -22.37 -44.43
CA ALA A 321 0.86 -22.81 -45.49
C ALA A 321 1.76 -21.61 -45.89
N VAL A 322 3.02 -21.88 -46.31
CA VAL A 322 3.69 -21.35 -47.54
C VAL A 322 4.07 -19.84 -47.56
N MET A 323 5.24 -19.37 -48.02
CA MET A 323 6.50 -19.92 -48.55
C MET A 323 7.51 -18.75 -48.68
N GLY A 324 8.78 -19.01 -48.38
CA GLY A 324 9.80 -19.07 -49.45
C GLY A 324 10.80 -17.92 -49.64
N ILE A 325 12.08 -18.32 -49.54
CA ILE A 325 13.16 -18.17 -50.55
C ILE A 325 14.06 -16.90 -50.44
N LEU A 326 15.41 -16.92 -50.41
CA LEU A 326 16.51 -17.88 -50.72
C LEU A 326 17.76 -17.46 -49.87
N GLY A 327 18.64 -18.32 -49.34
CA GLY A 327 19.73 -19.10 -50.00
C GLY A 327 20.98 -18.24 -50.22
N ALA A 328 22.25 -18.60 -49.94
CA ALA A 328 22.94 -19.86 -49.65
C ALA A 328 24.34 -19.59 -49.02
N GLY A 329 24.94 -20.57 -48.32
CA GLY A 329 26.28 -20.51 -47.65
C GLY A 329 27.48 -20.73 -48.59
N PRO A 330 28.57 -21.43 -48.21
CA PRO A 330 29.06 -21.83 -46.87
C PRO A 330 30.59 -21.66 -46.63
N ALA A 331 30.99 -21.90 -45.37
CA ALA A 331 32.19 -22.60 -44.84
C ALA A 331 33.62 -22.44 -45.42
N ALA A 332 34.48 -21.91 -44.54
CA ALA A 332 35.72 -22.49 -43.98
C ALA A 332 36.86 -23.00 -44.89
N GLN A 333 38.07 -22.49 -44.61
CA GLN A 333 39.31 -23.20 -44.88
C GLN A 333 40.30 -23.05 -43.71
N VAL A 334 40.80 -24.19 -43.27
CA VAL A 334 41.77 -24.41 -42.19
C VAL A 334 43.18 -24.33 -42.78
N ALA A 335 44.11 -23.68 -42.08
CA ALA A 335 45.54 -23.99 -42.19
C ALA A 335 46.27 -23.55 -40.91
N SER A 336 46.75 -24.54 -40.17
CA SER A 336 47.66 -24.43 -39.03
C SER A 336 49.09 -24.10 -39.51
N MET A 337 49.83 -23.26 -38.80
CA MET A 337 51.30 -23.33 -38.74
C MET A 337 51.81 -22.81 -37.39
N SER A 338 52.78 -23.56 -36.86
CA SER A 338 53.37 -23.57 -35.52
C SER A 338 54.26 -22.37 -35.19
N ALA A 339 54.33 -22.01 -33.90
CA ALA A 339 55.57 -21.91 -33.11
C ALA A 339 55.32 -21.21 -31.75
N GLU A 340 55.59 -21.90 -30.66
CA GLU A 340 55.95 -21.33 -29.35
C GLU A 340 57.49 -21.24 -29.29
N PRO A 341 58.12 -20.32 -28.50
CA PRO A 341 58.21 -20.57 -27.06
C PRO A 341 58.26 -19.33 -26.12
N THR A 342 57.78 -19.55 -24.89
CA THR A 342 58.34 -19.13 -23.58
C THR A 342 58.62 -17.64 -23.29
N ALA A 343 57.85 -17.06 -22.35
CA ALA A 343 58.34 -16.60 -21.04
C ALA A 343 57.22 -15.93 -20.22
N ALA A 344 57.21 -16.23 -18.91
CA ALA A 344 56.17 -15.95 -17.93
C ALA A 344 56.20 -14.55 -17.31
N ALA A 345 55.03 -13.99 -16.98
CA ALA A 345 54.67 -13.32 -15.71
C ALA A 345 53.24 -12.73 -15.78
N PRO A 346 52.50 -12.62 -14.66
CA PRO A 346 51.04 -12.48 -14.68
C PRO A 346 50.60 -11.03 -14.88
N THR A 347 49.84 -10.75 -15.93
CA THR A 347 49.08 -9.51 -16.05
C THR A 347 47.80 -9.68 -15.25
N THR A 348 47.68 -8.91 -14.18
CA THR A 348 46.41 -8.64 -13.50
C THR A 348 45.46 -8.04 -14.53
N SER A 349 44.47 -8.83 -14.97
CA SER A 349 43.36 -8.31 -15.76
C SER A 349 42.59 -7.32 -14.89
N ALA A 350 42.78 -6.03 -15.15
CA ALA A 350 41.82 -5.01 -14.79
C ALA A 350 40.51 -5.33 -15.53
N GLN A 351 39.58 -5.96 -14.83
CA GLN A 351 38.19 -6.03 -15.28
C GLN A 351 37.64 -4.61 -15.23
N ALA A 352 37.33 -4.07 -16.41
CA ALA A 352 36.44 -2.93 -16.55
C ALA A 352 35.11 -3.26 -15.87
N PRO A 353 34.47 -2.32 -15.15
CA PRO A 353 33.18 -2.59 -14.54
C PRO A 353 32.15 -2.85 -15.64
N GLU A 354 31.61 -4.07 -15.59
CA GLU A 354 30.48 -4.54 -16.39
C GLU A 354 29.28 -3.63 -16.17
N ASP A 355 28.64 -3.25 -17.28
CA ASP A 355 27.32 -2.65 -17.45
C ASP A 355 26.47 -2.47 -16.18
N ALA A 356 26.63 -1.31 -15.53
CA ALA A 356 25.58 -0.78 -14.68
C ALA A 356 24.42 -0.35 -15.59
N ALA A 357 23.20 -0.83 -15.30
CA ALA A 357 21.98 -0.31 -15.90
C ALA A 357 21.98 1.23 -15.84
N PRO A 358 21.42 1.96 -16.84
CA PRO A 358 21.45 3.41 -16.85
C PRO A 358 20.87 3.96 -15.54
N GLU A 359 21.74 4.52 -14.69
CA GLU A 359 21.33 5.09 -13.40
C GLU A 359 20.30 6.20 -13.66
N SER A 360 19.16 6.06 -13.01
CA SER A 360 18.07 7.03 -13.07
C SER A 360 18.52 8.32 -12.38
N LEU A 361 18.69 9.39 -13.17
CA LEU A 361 19.05 10.71 -12.66
C LEU A 361 18.07 11.25 -11.62
N LEU A 362 16.81 10.78 -11.65
CA LEU A 362 15.85 11.10 -10.61
C LEU A 362 16.33 10.61 -9.25
N ASP A 363 16.78 9.35 -9.16
CA ASP A 363 17.25 8.77 -7.90
C ASP A 363 18.51 9.48 -7.39
N VAL A 364 19.40 9.84 -8.31
CA VAL A 364 20.62 10.62 -8.01
C VAL A 364 20.29 11.98 -7.39
N VAL A 365 19.44 12.77 -8.03
CA VAL A 365 19.07 14.12 -7.54
C VAL A 365 18.43 14.04 -6.17
N VAL A 366 17.58 13.03 -5.97
CA VAL A 366 16.81 12.84 -4.74
C VAL A 366 17.73 12.42 -3.60
N GLU A 367 18.63 11.50 -3.86
CA GLU A 367 19.63 11.09 -2.88
C GLU A 367 20.52 12.27 -2.47
N LEU A 368 20.92 13.11 -3.42
CA LEU A 368 21.70 14.32 -3.14
C LEU A 368 20.91 15.33 -2.31
N ALA A 369 19.65 15.58 -2.64
CA ALA A 369 18.78 16.47 -1.85
C ALA A 369 18.58 15.96 -0.42
N ASP A 370 18.29 14.67 -0.25
CA ASP A 370 18.10 14.04 1.06
C ASP A 370 19.38 14.11 1.92
N ARG A 371 20.55 13.79 1.34
CA ARG A 371 21.84 13.89 2.03
C ARG A 371 22.15 15.33 2.44
N ARG A 372 21.88 16.29 1.54
CA ARG A 372 22.10 17.71 1.79
C ARG A 372 21.23 18.22 2.95
N ASP A 373 19.95 17.88 2.95
CA ASP A 373 19.03 18.29 4.01
C ASP A 373 19.37 17.67 5.37
N ALA A 374 19.77 16.39 5.38
CA ALA A 374 20.24 15.71 6.58
C ALA A 374 21.51 16.36 7.14
N ALA A 375 22.49 16.66 6.27
CA ALA A 375 23.73 17.31 6.65
C ALA A 375 23.51 18.72 7.21
N LEU A 376 22.62 19.51 6.59
CA LEU A 376 22.24 20.83 7.08
C LEU A 376 21.51 20.77 8.43
N SER A 377 20.62 19.78 8.61
CA SER A 377 19.89 19.60 9.87
C SER A 377 20.83 19.16 11.02
N ALA A 378 21.82 18.33 10.70
CA ALA A 378 22.83 17.86 11.65
C ALA A 378 24.00 18.85 11.88
N ALA A 379 24.05 19.96 11.13
CA ALA A 379 25.20 20.85 11.06
C ALA A 379 26.53 20.11 10.74
N ASP A 380 26.46 19.09 9.89
CA ASP A 380 27.60 18.25 9.50
C ASP A 380 28.23 18.76 8.19
N ALA A 381 29.30 19.53 8.33
CA ALA A 381 30.04 20.08 7.19
C ALA A 381 30.70 19.00 6.31
N ALA A 382 31.13 17.88 6.89
CA ALA A 382 31.78 16.81 6.15
C ALA A 382 30.76 16.05 5.27
N ALA A 383 29.60 15.72 5.85
CA ALA A 383 28.51 15.11 5.08
C ALA A 383 27.98 16.06 3.99
N LEU A 384 27.93 17.37 4.25
CA LEU A 384 27.49 18.35 3.26
C LEU A 384 28.47 18.43 2.07
N ALA A 385 29.77 18.42 2.35
CA ALA A 385 30.82 18.44 1.32
C ALA A 385 30.82 17.21 0.40
N GLU A 386 30.23 16.09 0.83
CA GLU A 386 30.05 14.91 0.00
C GLU A 386 28.91 15.05 -1.03
N THR A 387 28.03 16.04 -0.88
CA THR A 387 26.90 16.27 -1.80
C THR A 387 27.24 17.21 -2.95
N THR A 388 28.34 17.96 -2.85
CA THR A 388 28.77 18.96 -3.83
C THR A 388 30.18 18.71 -4.31
N VAL A 389 30.49 19.20 -5.53
CA VAL A 389 31.85 19.10 -6.08
C VAL A 389 32.77 20.07 -5.30
N PRO A 390 33.92 19.64 -4.78
CA PRO A 390 34.83 20.51 -4.04
C PRO A 390 35.21 21.77 -4.82
N GLY A 391 35.09 22.93 -4.19
CA GLY A 391 35.41 24.24 -4.81
C GLY A 391 34.42 24.73 -5.86
N SER A 392 33.33 23.99 -6.11
CA SER A 392 32.28 24.39 -7.06
C SER A 392 31.37 25.49 -6.50
N PRO A 393 30.63 26.22 -7.36
CA PRO A 393 29.63 27.19 -6.92
C PRO A 393 28.62 26.62 -5.92
N ALA A 394 28.17 25.37 -6.12
CA ALA A 394 27.25 24.71 -5.19
C ALA A 394 27.88 24.48 -3.81
N ALA A 395 29.14 24.02 -3.75
CA ALA A 395 29.86 23.82 -2.49
C ALA A 395 30.06 25.14 -1.72
N LEU A 396 30.35 26.23 -2.42
CA LEU A 396 30.48 27.57 -1.81
C LEU A 396 29.14 28.07 -1.24
N ALA A 397 28.04 27.86 -1.97
CA ALA A 397 26.71 28.22 -1.50
C ALA A 397 26.31 27.41 -0.25
N ASP A 398 26.59 26.11 -0.23
CA ASP A 398 26.30 25.25 0.91
C ASP A 398 27.13 25.59 2.15
N THR A 399 28.41 25.91 1.96
CA THR A 399 29.29 26.42 3.02
C THR A 399 28.74 27.72 3.60
N ALA A 400 28.33 28.67 2.74
CA ALA A 400 27.77 29.94 3.18
C ALA A 400 26.46 29.77 3.98
N VAL A 401 25.64 28.76 3.64
CA VAL A 401 24.43 28.44 4.43
C VAL A 401 24.81 27.91 5.82
N LEU A 402 25.76 26.99 5.93
CA LEU A 402 26.23 26.50 7.24
C LEU A 402 26.86 27.61 8.08
N ASP A 403 27.69 28.46 7.47
CA ASP A 403 28.33 29.58 8.16
C ASP A 403 27.28 30.58 8.67
N ALA A 404 26.23 30.84 7.89
CA ALA A 404 25.12 31.70 8.30
C ALA A 404 24.33 31.11 9.47
N LEU A 405 24.08 29.79 9.47
CA LEU A 405 23.43 29.09 10.58
C LEU A 405 24.29 29.12 11.85
N ALA A 406 25.58 28.85 11.71
CA ALA A 406 26.54 28.90 12.81
C ALA A 406 26.67 30.32 13.40
N ALA A 407 26.76 31.34 12.55
CA ALA A 407 26.82 32.74 12.98
C ALA A 407 25.53 33.20 13.68
N ALA A 408 24.37 32.68 13.27
CA ALA A 408 23.10 32.93 13.93
C ALA A 408 22.90 32.08 15.22
N GLY A 409 23.73 31.06 15.44
CA GLY A 409 23.54 30.09 16.52
C GLY A 409 22.24 29.30 16.36
N GLU A 410 21.82 29.03 15.13
CA GLU A 410 20.57 28.36 14.80
C GLU A 410 20.80 26.93 14.32
N SER A 411 20.01 25.98 14.82
CA SER A 411 19.85 24.66 14.22
C SER A 411 18.63 24.60 13.30
N VAL A 412 18.65 23.67 12.36
CA VAL A 412 17.58 23.47 11.38
C VAL A 412 16.81 22.20 11.70
N ASP A 413 15.49 22.33 11.86
CA ASP A 413 14.60 21.20 12.10
C ASP A 413 13.52 21.12 11.00
N GLY A 414 13.21 19.91 10.55
CA GLY A 414 12.14 19.67 9.57
C GLY A 414 12.43 20.24 8.17
N LEU A 415 13.70 20.39 7.80
CA LEU A 415 14.09 20.70 6.43
C LEU A 415 13.82 19.50 5.53
N ASP A 416 13.02 19.70 4.48
CA ASP A 416 12.59 18.62 3.57
C ASP A 416 12.45 19.12 2.14
N THR A 417 13.46 18.91 1.31
CA THR A 417 13.43 19.27 -0.11
C THR A 417 12.71 18.18 -0.88
N SER A 418 11.57 18.54 -1.49
CA SER A 418 10.77 17.64 -2.31
C SER A 418 11.03 17.88 -3.79
N VAL A 419 11.60 16.88 -4.48
CA VAL A 419 11.83 16.90 -5.93
C VAL A 419 10.58 16.36 -6.64
N LEU A 420 9.85 17.23 -7.34
CA LEU A 420 8.59 16.92 -8.00
C LEU A 420 8.79 16.33 -9.40
N SER A 421 9.82 16.77 -10.11
CA SER A 421 10.17 16.25 -11.44
C SER A 421 11.65 16.46 -11.73
N VAL A 422 12.23 15.59 -12.56
CA VAL A 422 13.60 15.68 -13.07
C VAL A 422 13.54 15.44 -14.57
N VAL A 423 14.04 16.39 -15.35
CA VAL A 423 14.11 16.33 -16.81
C VAL A 423 15.54 16.65 -17.21
N GLU A 424 16.20 15.73 -17.90
CA GLU A 424 17.53 16.01 -18.45
C GLU A 424 17.44 17.08 -19.53
N VAL A 425 18.38 18.02 -19.48
CA VAL A 425 18.47 19.16 -20.41
C VAL A 425 19.89 19.24 -20.99
N ALA A 426 20.05 20.01 -22.06
CA ALA A 426 21.36 20.23 -22.65
C ALA A 426 22.32 20.85 -21.62
N LEU A 427 23.53 20.28 -21.52
CA LEU A 427 24.59 20.82 -20.68
C LEU A 427 25.02 22.20 -21.23
N PRO A 428 25.15 23.24 -20.37
CA PRO A 428 25.60 24.55 -20.85
C PRO A 428 27.02 24.51 -21.44
N GLU A 429 27.31 25.42 -22.38
CA GLU A 429 28.61 25.49 -23.04
C GLU A 429 29.77 25.71 -22.04
N GLY A 430 30.88 24.99 -22.23
CA GLY A 430 32.08 25.08 -21.38
C GLY A 430 32.05 24.20 -20.12
N TYR A 431 30.89 23.63 -19.76
CA TYR A 431 30.76 22.80 -18.55
C TYR A 431 31.40 21.43 -18.74
N GLU A 432 31.34 20.83 -19.93
CA GLU A 432 32.02 19.56 -20.22
C GLU A 432 33.54 19.66 -20.07
N GLN A 433 34.11 20.84 -20.37
CA GLN A 433 35.55 21.10 -20.21
C GLN A 433 35.95 21.30 -18.75
N THR A 434 35.03 21.87 -17.96
CA THR A 434 35.25 22.15 -16.54
C THR A 434 35.00 20.91 -15.67
N TRP A 435 33.97 20.15 -16.02
CA TRP A 435 33.52 18.93 -15.35
C TRP A 435 33.23 17.84 -16.39
N PRO A 436 34.24 17.04 -16.76
CA PRO A 436 34.07 15.97 -17.74
C PRO A 436 32.99 14.97 -17.32
N GLY A 437 32.09 14.63 -18.25
CA GLY A 437 30.97 13.72 -18.01
C GLY A 437 29.80 14.33 -17.23
N ALA A 438 29.76 15.65 -17.05
CA ALA A 438 28.67 16.31 -16.36
C ALA A 438 27.33 16.20 -17.11
N ARG A 439 26.23 16.13 -16.36
CA ARG A 439 24.86 16.11 -16.90
C ARG A 439 24.06 17.25 -16.30
N ALA A 440 23.24 17.92 -17.11
CA ALA A 440 22.35 18.97 -16.65
C ALA A 440 20.92 18.44 -16.50
N VAL A 441 20.28 18.73 -15.37
CA VAL A 441 18.89 18.35 -15.11
C VAL A 441 18.09 19.55 -14.67
N ARG A 442 16.98 19.82 -15.36
CA ARG A 442 15.95 20.74 -14.87
C ARG A 442 15.09 20.00 -13.88
N ILE A 443 14.99 20.53 -12.68
CA ILE A 443 14.19 19.96 -11.60
C ILE A 443 13.12 20.95 -11.17
N ARG A 444 11.95 20.44 -10.84
CA ARG A 444 10.92 21.19 -10.12
C ARG A 444 10.97 20.74 -8.67
N GLN A 445 11.17 21.65 -7.74
CA GLN A 445 11.30 21.33 -6.32
C GLN A 445 10.46 22.25 -5.45
N SER A 446 9.99 21.75 -4.31
CA SER A 446 9.30 22.52 -3.28
C SER A 446 9.86 22.19 -1.91
N GLN A 447 9.66 23.09 -0.95
CA GLN A 447 10.10 22.86 0.43
C GLN A 447 8.95 23.23 1.36
N PRO A 448 8.46 22.33 2.23
CA PRO A 448 7.47 22.68 3.24
C PRO A 448 8.08 23.61 4.29
N ALA A 449 7.24 24.12 5.18
CA ALA A 449 7.71 24.94 6.28
C ALA A 449 8.70 24.15 7.15
N SER A 450 9.80 24.78 7.53
CA SER A 450 10.81 24.21 8.44
C SER A 450 10.94 25.11 9.67
N THR A 451 11.64 24.66 10.71
CA THR A 451 11.90 25.45 11.91
C THR A 451 13.38 25.76 12.04
N ARG A 452 13.66 26.92 12.63
CA ARG A 452 14.99 27.30 13.11
C ARG A 452 14.92 27.42 14.62
N THR A 453 15.85 26.78 15.31
CA THR A 453 15.93 26.78 16.77
C THR A 453 17.21 27.50 17.17
N GLY A 454 17.10 28.65 17.82
CA GLY A 454 18.24 29.40 18.33
C GLY A 454 18.85 28.73 19.57
N ALA A 455 20.09 29.09 19.89
CA ALA A 455 20.81 28.59 21.07
C ALA A 455 20.12 28.91 22.41
N ASP A 456 19.26 29.93 22.45
CA ASP A 456 18.41 30.30 23.59
C ASP A 456 17.09 29.50 23.67
N GLY A 457 16.89 28.56 22.74
CA GLY A 457 15.68 27.75 22.62
C GLY A 457 14.53 28.45 21.88
N THR A 458 14.75 29.65 21.33
CA THR A 458 13.73 30.33 20.52
C THR A 458 13.48 29.56 19.22
N VAL A 459 12.21 29.28 18.92
CA VAL A 459 11.82 28.57 17.69
C VAL A 459 11.13 29.55 16.76
N ARG A 460 11.64 29.70 15.53
CA ARG A 460 10.98 30.45 14.46
C ARG A 460 10.68 29.54 13.27
N THR A 461 9.52 29.74 12.67
CA THR A 461 9.11 29.00 11.48
C THR A 461 9.64 29.70 10.23
N VAL A 462 10.34 28.95 9.38
CA VAL A 462 10.66 29.33 8.01
C VAL A 462 9.47 28.91 7.13
N PRO A 463 8.82 29.86 6.43
CA PRO A 463 7.65 29.55 5.62
C PRO A 463 7.99 28.58 4.49
N ALA A 464 6.98 27.80 4.07
CA ALA A 464 7.13 26.89 2.94
C ALA A 464 7.54 27.66 1.67
N GLN A 465 8.48 27.10 0.94
CA GLN A 465 8.85 27.58 -0.39
C GLN A 465 7.97 26.89 -1.43
N ALA A 466 7.24 27.69 -2.20
CA ALA A 466 6.45 27.21 -3.32
C ALA A 466 7.32 26.46 -4.33
N ALA A 467 6.68 25.60 -5.13
CA ALA A 467 7.38 24.86 -6.17
C ALA A 467 8.07 25.81 -7.15
N ARG A 468 9.38 25.64 -7.32
CA ARG A 468 10.23 26.40 -8.24
C ARG A 468 11.05 25.48 -9.12
N GLU A 469 11.48 25.98 -10.27
CA GLU A 469 12.32 25.25 -11.20
C GLU A 469 13.76 25.74 -11.12
N VAL A 470 14.69 24.80 -11.08
CA VAL A 470 16.14 25.06 -11.09
C VAL A 470 16.82 24.05 -12.02
N VAL A 471 17.98 24.41 -12.55
CA VAL A 471 18.84 23.50 -13.31
C VAL A 471 20.03 23.12 -12.45
N LEU A 472 20.21 21.82 -12.22
CA LEU A 472 21.37 21.27 -11.53
C LEU A 472 22.39 20.76 -12.56
N VAL A 473 23.66 21.03 -12.31
CA VAL A 473 24.77 20.38 -13.01
C VAL A 473 25.33 19.31 -12.09
N LEU A 474 25.26 18.05 -12.54
CA LEU A 474 25.66 16.86 -11.81
C LEU A 474 26.94 16.28 -12.40
N VAL A 475 27.92 15.97 -11.56
CA VAL A 475 29.20 15.37 -11.97
C VAL A 475 29.25 13.93 -11.44
N PRO A 476 29.54 12.92 -12.29
CA PRO A 476 29.58 11.52 -11.88
C PRO A 476 30.87 11.14 -11.12
N GLY A 477 30.81 10.04 -10.37
CA GLY A 477 31.96 9.38 -9.74
C GLY A 477 32.48 9.94 -8.42
N PRO A 478 31.74 9.89 -7.28
CA PRO A 478 30.29 9.68 -7.11
C PRO A 478 29.49 10.90 -7.57
N TRP A 479 28.17 10.76 -7.76
CA TRP A 479 27.32 11.89 -8.15
C TRP A 479 27.39 13.02 -7.13
N ARG A 480 27.68 14.23 -7.60
CA ARG A 480 27.74 15.46 -6.80
C ARG A 480 27.18 16.64 -7.59
N VAL A 481 26.61 17.63 -6.89
CA VAL A 481 26.15 18.88 -7.51
C VAL A 481 27.33 19.83 -7.67
N ALA A 482 27.61 20.28 -8.90
CA ALA A 482 28.60 21.32 -9.16
C ALA A 482 27.96 22.72 -9.15
N GLU A 483 26.74 22.84 -9.69
CA GLU A 483 26.08 24.13 -9.81
C GLU A 483 24.56 24.02 -9.73
N VAL A 484 23.93 25.05 -9.18
CA VAL A 484 22.48 25.24 -9.13
C VAL A 484 22.15 26.57 -9.82
N ARG A 485 21.35 26.53 -10.88
CA ARG A 485 20.96 27.70 -11.66
C ARG A 485 19.45 27.90 -11.63
N GLU A 486 18.99 29.14 -11.73
CA GLU A 486 17.58 29.41 -12.02
C GLU A 486 17.25 28.91 -13.44
N ALA A 487 16.08 28.27 -13.59
CA ALA A 487 15.69 27.55 -14.80
C ALA A 487 15.25 28.43 -15.97
#